data_AF-A0A420Q2Z3-F1
#
_entry.id   AF-A0A420Q2Z3-F1
#
_cell.length_a   1.000
_cell.length_b   1.000
_cell.length_c   1.000
_cell.angle_alpha   90.00
_cell.angle_beta   90.00
_cell.angle_gamma   90.00
#
_symmetry.space_group_name_H-M   'P 1'
#
loop_
_entity.id
_entity.type
_entity.pdbx_description
1 polymer ?
#
loop_
_entity_poly.entity_id
_entity_poly.type
_entity_poly.pdbx_seq_one_letter_code
_entity_poly.pdbx_strand_id
1 'polypeptide(L)'
;MSEYGRMDPFSFAGSKDVHHPVTIRIMNLEGDEPPFKYSTLLERPDLRHAGSNINPYSDLYVTVQIWAGSKPLTVPVQTAYKPFRSERKYDTPRM
;
A
#
# COMPACT_ATOMS: atom_id res chain seq x y z
N MET A 1 -42.33 17.47 -14.09
CA MET A 1 -43.32 16.51 -13.57
C MET A 1 -42.93 15.16 -14.18
N SER A 2 -42.16 14.28 -13.57
CA SER A 2 -41.88 14.05 -12.14
C SER A 2 -40.55 13.28 -12.02
N GLU A 3 -39.70 13.63 -11.06
CA GLU A 3 -38.67 12.73 -10.54
C GLU A 3 -39.34 11.49 -9.95
N TYR A 4 -39.04 10.27 -10.40
CA TYR A 4 -39.30 9.04 -9.64
C TYR A 4 -38.38 7.92 -10.13
N GLY A 5 -37.40 7.55 -9.30
CA GLY A 5 -36.63 6.31 -9.46
C GLY A 5 -35.10 6.44 -9.43
N ARG A 6 -34.51 7.37 -8.65
CA ARG A 6 -33.13 7.16 -8.18
C ARG A 6 -33.13 5.91 -7.31
N MET A 7 -32.78 4.77 -7.91
CA MET A 7 -32.44 3.58 -7.15
C MET A 7 -31.17 3.94 -6.38
N ASP A 8 -31.28 4.05 -5.06
CA ASP A 8 -30.09 4.25 -4.23
C ASP A 8 -29.12 3.09 -4.54
N PRO A 9 -27.87 3.36 -4.95
CA PRO A 9 -26.93 2.33 -5.41
C PRO A 9 -26.47 1.40 -4.28
N PHE A 10 -27.06 1.53 -3.09
CA PHE A 10 -26.66 0.84 -1.87
C PHE A 10 -27.88 0.18 -1.24
N SER A 11 -27.67 -1.04 -0.73
CA SER A 11 -28.65 -1.77 0.08
C SER A 11 -27.97 -2.20 1.37
N PHE A 12 -28.72 -2.22 2.47
CA PHE A 12 -28.22 -2.61 3.78
C PHE A 12 -28.62 -4.05 4.08
N ALA A 13 -27.71 -4.82 4.66
CA ALA A 13 -27.96 -6.19 5.07
C ALA A 13 -27.34 -6.44 6.45
N GLY A 14 -27.95 -7.34 7.23
CA GLY A 14 -27.36 -7.82 8.47
C GLY A 14 -26.11 -8.65 8.18
N SER A 15 -25.13 -8.63 9.09
CA SER A 15 -23.89 -9.41 8.87
C SER A 15 -24.14 -10.91 8.70
N LYS A 16 -25.25 -11.43 9.26
CA LYS A 16 -25.66 -12.84 9.11
C LYS A 16 -26.14 -13.18 7.70
N ASP A 17 -26.63 -12.18 6.98
CA ASP A 17 -27.23 -12.33 5.65
C ASP A 17 -26.20 -12.15 4.53
N VAL A 18 -24.96 -11.73 4.87
CA VAL A 18 -23.84 -11.55 3.93
C VAL A 18 -22.87 -12.72 4.07
N HIS A 19 -22.97 -13.70 3.18
CA HIS A 19 -22.13 -14.90 3.17
C HIS A 19 -20.85 -14.79 2.32
N HIS A 20 -20.47 -13.58 1.91
CA HIS A 20 -19.29 -13.39 1.08
C HIS A 20 -18.03 -13.18 1.92
N PRO A 21 -16.91 -13.82 1.55
CA PRO A 21 -15.65 -13.57 2.22
C PRO A 21 -15.19 -12.13 2.00
N VAL A 22 -14.58 -11.54 3.01
CA VAL A 22 -13.98 -10.20 2.90
C VAL A 22 -12.84 -10.26 1.88
N THR A 23 -12.94 -9.44 0.84
CA THR A 23 -11.93 -9.32 -0.22
C THR A 23 -11.35 -7.92 -0.21
N ILE A 24 -10.02 -7.83 -0.25
CA ILE A 24 -9.30 -6.55 -0.24
C ILE A 24 -8.62 -6.39 -1.59
N ARG A 25 -8.88 -5.26 -2.25
CA ARG A 25 -8.22 -4.88 -3.50
C ARG A 25 -7.26 -3.74 -3.24
N ILE A 26 -5.98 -3.99 -3.48
CA ILE A 26 -4.93 -2.97 -3.41
C ILE A 26 -4.87 -2.27 -4.76
N MET A 27 -5.06 -0.95 -4.77
CA MET A 27 -5.12 -0.14 -6.00
C MET A 27 -3.78 0.52 -6.30
N ASN A 28 -3.31 1.37 -5.39
CA ASN A 28 -2.07 2.11 -5.52
C ASN A 28 -1.34 2.11 -4.17
N LEU A 29 -0.01 2.10 -4.20
CA LEU A 29 0.83 2.40 -3.05
C LEU A 29 1.46 3.77 -3.31
N GLU A 30 1.35 4.68 -2.36
CA GLU A 30 1.95 6.01 -2.48
C GLU A 30 2.95 6.20 -1.35
N GLY A 31 4.12 6.72 -1.70
CA GLY A 31 5.21 6.94 -0.77
C GLY A 31 6.45 7.39 -1.51
N ASP A 32 7.12 8.39 -0.95
CA ASP A 32 8.48 8.73 -1.31
C ASP A 32 9.38 8.23 -0.18
N GLU A 33 10.32 7.35 -0.49
CA GLU A 33 11.38 6.99 0.43
C GLU A 33 12.58 7.88 0.08
N PRO A 34 12.86 8.94 0.88
CA PRO A 34 14.00 9.78 0.62
C PRO A 34 15.26 8.94 0.77
N PRO A 35 16.22 9.04 -0.17
CA PRO A 35 17.47 8.32 -0.04
C PRO A 35 18.17 8.76 1.24
N PHE A 36 18.89 7.82 1.85
CA PHE A 36 19.70 8.11 3.01
C PHE A 36 20.64 9.29 2.73
N LYS A 37 20.70 10.24 3.68
CA LYS A 37 21.64 11.36 3.62
C LYS A 37 23.06 10.83 3.60
N TYR A 38 23.95 11.52 2.89
CA TYR A 38 25.36 11.14 2.80
C TYR A 38 26.03 11.04 4.19
N SER A 39 25.67 11.92 5.12
CA SER A 39 26.13 11.88 6.52
C SER A 39 25.76 10.56 7.21
N THR A 40 24.54 10.05 6.97
CA THR A 40 24.07 8.78 7.54
C THR A 40 24.79 7.58 6.94
N LEU A 41 25.17 7.65 5.66
CA LEU A 41 25.95 6.58 5.00
C LEU A 41 27.41 6.54 5.43
N LEU A 42 27.97 7.68 5.91
CA LEU A 42 29.29 7.75 6.53
C LEU A 42 29.29 7.11 7.93
N GLU A 43 28.25 7.36 8.72
CA GLU A 43 28.08 6.76 10.05
C GLU A 43 27.75 5.27 9.99
N ARG A 44 26.98 4.86 8.97
CA ARG A 44 26.52 3.47 8.77
C ARG A 44 26.73 3.01 7.33
N PRO A 45 27.95 2.54 6.99
CA PRO A 45 28.29 2.10 5.64
C PRO A 45 27.55 0.82 5.22
N ASP A 46 27.04 0.03 6.16
CA ASP A 46 26.21 -1.16 5.94
C ASP A 46 24.93 -0.85 5.17
N LEU A 47 24.35 0.33 5.37
CA LEU A 47 23.12 0.76 4.70
C LEU A 47 23.30 0.98 3.19
N ARG A 48 24.54 1.10 2.69
CA ARG A 48 24.85 1.31 1.26
C ARG A 48 24.53 0.08 0.41
N HIS A 49 24.45 -1.10 1.02
CA HIS A 49 24.27 -2.38 0.31
C HIS A 49 22.82 -2.88 0.29
N ALA A 50 21.88 -2.16 0.93
CA ALA A 50 20.47 -2.53 0.88
C ALA A 50 19.90 -2.24 -0.52
N GLY A 51 19.31 -3.25 -1.18
CA GLY A 51 18.80 -3.13 -2.56
C GLY A 51 17.79 -2.01 -2.78
N SER A 52 16.99 -1.66 -1.77
CA SER A 52 16.05 -0.52 -1.78
C SER A 52 16.73 0.85 -1.85
N ASN A 53 17.97 0.94 -1.39
CA ASN A 53 18.77 2.17 -1.41
C ASN A 53 19.51 2.36 -2.74
N ILE A 54 19.75 1.28 -3.45
CA ILE A 54 20.54 1.26 -4.70
C ILE A 54 19.60 1.37 -5.91
N ASN A 55 18.42 0.75 -5.87
CA ASN A 55 17.46 0.77 -6.95
C ASN A 55 16.28 1.71 -6.61
N PRO A 56 16.04 2.80 -7.38
CA PRO A 56 14.86 3.65 -7.20
C PRO A 56 13.55 2.91 -7.50
N TYR A 57 13.61 1.79 -8.22
CA TYR A 57 12.49 0.90 -8.49
C TYR A 57 12.57 -0.30 -7.54
N SER A 58 12.07 -0.15 -6.32
CA SER A 58 12.05 -1.25 -5.36
C SER A 58 10.99 -2.29 -5.73
N ASP A 59 11.37 -3.55 -5.57
CA ASP A 59 10.47 -4.69 -5.71
C ASP A 59 9.62 -4.80 -4.45
N LEU A 60 8.38 -4.30 -4.52
CA LEU A 60 7.46 -4.27 -3.40
C LEU A 60 6.45 -5.42 -3.48
N TYR A 61 6.09 -5.94 -2.32
CA TYR A 61 4.96 -6.84 -2.14
C TYR A 61 4.17 -6.42 -0.90
N VAL A 62 2.88 -6.74 -0.87
CA VAL A 62 2.03 -6.42 0.28
C VAL A 62 1.56 -7.69 0.95
N THR A 63 1.66 -7.71 2.28
CA THR A 63 1.08 -8.75 3.12
C THR A 63 -0.07 -8.14 3.91
N VAL A 64 -1.23 -8.79 3.88
CA VAL A 64 -2.46 -8.33 4.52
C VAL A 64 -2.91 -9.35 5.55
N GLN A 65 -3.31 -8.88 6.73
CA GLN A 65 -3.84 -9.72 7.80
C GLN A 65 -4.92 -8.97 8.57
N ILE A 66 -6.00 -9.68 8.94
CA ILE A 66 -7.11 -9.11 9.72
C ILE A 66 -6.83 -9.31 11.21
N TRP A 67 -6.99 -8.24 11.99
CA TRP A 67 -6.76 -8.22 13.43
C TRP A 67 -7.99 -7.68 14.17
N ALA A 68 -8.29 -8.24 15.35
CA ALA A 68 -9.27 -7.70 16.27
C ALA A 68 -8.82 -7.90 17.71
N GLY A 69 -8.86 -6.84 18.53
CA GLY A 69 -8.43 -6.92 19.94
C GLY A 69 -7.00 -7.43 20.11
N SER A 70 -6.08 -6.97 19.25
CA SER A 70 -4.68 -7.41 19.20
C SER A 70 -4.47 -8.91 18.93
N LYS A 71 -5.50 -9.61 18.44
CA LYS A 71 -5.41 -11.01 18.03
C LYS A 71 -5.61 -11.13 16.51
N PRO A 72 -4.75 -11.91 15.81
CA PRO A 72 -4.94 -12.17 14.40
C PRO A 72 -6.15 -13.07 14.18
N LEU A 73 -7.04 -12.70 13.25
CA LEU A 73 -8.23 -13.47 12.89
C LEU A 73 -8.00 -14.35 11.65
N THR A 74 -7.01 -14.00 10.83
CA THR A 74 -6.69 -14.71 9.58
C THR A 74 -5.20 -15.01 9.47
N VAL A 75 -4.87 -15.97 8.61
CA VAL A 75 -3.50 -16.18 8.13
C VAL A 75 -3.09 -14.96 7.28
N PRO A 76 -1.84 -14.48 7.37
CA PRO A 76 -1.36 -13.42 6.49
C PRO A 76 -1.38 -13.88 5.03
N VAL A 77 -1.91 -13.03 4.15
CA VAL A 77 -1.99 -13.29 2.70
C VAL A 77 -1.12 -12.27 1.97
N GLN A 78 -0.31 -12.75 1.04
CA GLN A 78 0.59 -11.92 0.25
C GLN A 78 0.05 -11.72 -1.16
N THR A 79 0.22 -10.53 -1.72
CA THR A 79 -0.07 -10.28 -3.13
C THR A 79 0.99 -10.91 -4.04
N ALA A 80 0.60 -11.27 -5.27
CA ALA A 80 1.56 -11.58 -6.32
C ALA A 80 2.52 -10.41 -6.55
N TYR A 81 3.76 -10.74 -6.88
CA TYR A 81 4.80 -9.76 -7.17
C TYR A 81 4.37 -8.81 -8.30
N LYS A 82 4.54 -7.50 -8.07
CA LYS A 82 4.45 -6.48 -9.11
C LYS A 82 5.56 -5.45 -8.94
N PRO A 83 6.33 -5.15 -10.01
CA PRO A 83 7.36 -4.13 -9.95
C PRO A 83 6.71 -2.75 -9.77
N PHE A 84 7.20 -1.99 -8.79
CA PHE A 84 6.72 -0.64 -8.54
C PHE A 84 7.51 0.36 -9.40
N ARG A 85 6.85 0.98 -10.38
CA ARG A 85 7.44 2.03 -11.23
C ARG A 85 7.08 3.41 -10.69
N SER A 86 7.39 3.67 -9.43
CA SER A 86 7.35 5.05 -8.92
C SER A 86 8.66 5.71 -9.31
N GLU A 87 8.61 6.69 -10.20
CA GLU A 87 9.76 7.52 -10.52
C GLU A 87 9.97 8.48 -9.34
N ARG A 88 11.16 8.44 -8.71
CA ARG A 88 11.54 9.41 -7.66
C ARG A 88 11.56 10.81 -8.29
N LYS A 89 10.48 11.58 -8.14
CA LYS A 89 10.42 12.96 -8.61
C LYS A 89 11.14 13.87 -7.61
N TYR A 90 12.38 14.22 -7.95
CA TYR A 90 13.08 15.34 -7.34
C TYR A 90 12.64 16.62 -8.04
N ASP A 91 11.83 17.44 -7.36
CA ASP A 91 11.70 18.85 -7.73
C ASP A 91 12.84 19.60 -7.03
N THR A 92 13.95 19.79 -7.74
CA THR A 92 15.02 20.67 -7.26
C THR A 92 14.52 22.11 -7.35
N PRO A 93 14.44 22.87 -6.24
CA PRO A 93 14.09 24.28 -6.31
C PRO A 93 15.15 25.00 -7.16
N ARG A 94 14.73 25.58 -8.27
CA ARG A 94 15.55 26.53 -9.02
C ARG A 94 15.80 27.74 -8.12
N MET A 95 17.07 28.11 -7.97
CA MET A 95 17.51 29.40 -7.44
C MET A 95 16.88 30.55 -8.23
#